data_AF-A0A7C2LMG9-F1
#
_entry.id   AF-A0A7C2LMG9-F1
#
_cell.length_a   1.000
_cell.length_b   1.000
_cell.length_c   1.000
_cell.angle_alpha   90.00
_cell.angle_beta   90.00
_cell.angle_gamma   90.00
#
_symmetry.space_group_name_H-M   'P 1'
#
loop_
_entity.id
_entity.type
_entity.pdbx_description
1 polymer ?
#
loop_
_entity_poly.entity_id
_entity_poly.type
_entity_poly.pdbx_seq_one_letter_code
_entity_poly.pdbx_strand_id
1 'polypeptide(L)'
;MRSFVELKRILDQVNAALAEYDPVLKPKAAELLLEAALGTNGGRTGVSWTEEEASLGALLQRWRPSRASDRALLAGYYLQRIRGQEVLTSQAINAELKRYNLGVANITRAIETNLRTGRMEQLRKLGVTKQARKEYRLTPEGIRRVEERLGFGG
;
A
#
# COMPACT_ATOMS: atom_id res chain seq x y z
N MET A 1 -4.78 -54.54 3.79
CA MET A 1 -3.74 -53.65 3.22
C MET A 1 -4.20 -53.24 1.84
N ARG A 2 -4.41 -51.95 1.54
CA ARG A 2 -4.77 -51.52 0.18
C ARG A 2 -3.63 -51.89 -0.78
N SER A 3 -3.96 -52.42 -1.95
CA SER A 3 -2.96 -52.90 -2.91
C SER A 3 -2.10 -51.73 -3.40
N PHE A 4 -0.79 -51.96 -3.57
CA PHE A 4 0.15 -50.97 -4.10
C PHE A 4 -0.29 -50.42 -5.46
N VAL A 5 -0.96 -51.25 -6.27
CA VAL A 5 -1.52 -50.87 -7.57
C VAL A 5 -2.65 -49.84 -7.42
N GLU A 6 -3.45 -49.98 -6.36
CA GLU A 6 -4.56 -49.09 -6.04
C GLU A 6 -4.05 -47.73 -5.56
N LEU A 7 -2.98 -47.72 -4.75
CA LEU A 7 -2.30 -46.50 -4.31
C LEU A 7 -1.67 -45.76 -5.49
N LYS A 8 -1.00 -46.48 -6.40
CA LYS A 8 -0.42 -45.88 -7.61
C LYS A 8 -1.50 -45.25 -8.50
N ARG A 9 -2.63 -45.95 -8.68
CA ARG A 9 -3.75 -45.43 -9.47
C ARG A 9 -4.37 -44.17 -8.85
N ILE A 10 -4.52 -44.12 -7.53
CA ILE A 10 -4.99 -42.92 -6.83
C ILE A 10 -4.01 -41.75 -7.02
N LEU A 11 -2.71 -42.01 -6.92
CA LEU A 11 -1.68 -41.00 -7.12
C LEU A 11 -1.69 -40.46 -8.56
N ASP A 12 -1.84 -41.35 -9.55
CA ASP A 12 -1.92 -40.97 -10.96
C ASP A 12 -3.19 -40.14 -11.25
N GLN A 13 -4.33 -40.46 -10.62
CA GLN A 13 -5.57 -39.68 -10.73
C GLN A 13 -5.46 -38.30 -10.06
N VAL A 14 -4.82 -38.21 -8.90
CA VAL A 14 -4.55 -36.92 -8.23
C VAL A 14 -3.61 -36.06 -9.06
N ASN A 15 -2.56 -36.65 -9.64
CA ASN A 15 -1.61 -35.93 -10.49
C ASN A 15 -2.26 -35.43 -11.79
N ALA A 16 -3.14 -36.24 -12.40
CA ALA A 16 -3.91 -35.80 -13.58
C ALA A 16 -4.87 -34.66 -13.24
N ALA A 17 -5.58 -34.75 -12.10
CA ALA A 17 -6.45 -33.68 -11.62
C ALA A 17 -5.67 -32.38 -11.29
N LEU A 18 -4.46 -32.50 -10.72
CA LEU A 18 -3.57 -31.36 -10.48
C LEU A 18 -2.98 -30.76 -11.77
N ALA A 19 -2.85 -31.56 -12.84
CA ALA A 19 -2.39 -31.09 -14.14
C ALA A 19 -3.51 -30.38 -14.93
N GLU A 20 -4.77 -30.78 -14.74
CA GLU A 20 -5.95 -30.12 -15.29
C GLU A 20 -6.30 -28.83 -14.53
N TYR A 21 -5.92 -28.73 -13.25
CA TYR A 21 -6.10 -27.53 -12.42
C TYR A 21 -5.06 -26.43 -12.76
N ASP A 22 -5.32 -25.80 -13.91
CA ASP A 22 -4.93 -24.46 -14.36
C ASP A 22 -3.43 -24.04 -14.23
N PRO A 23 -2.67 -23.98 -15.35
CA PRO A 23 -1.27 -23.54 -15.37
C PRO A 23 -1.05 -22.07 -14.95
N VAL A 24 -2.12 -21.29 -14.75
CA VAL A 24 -2.07 -19.89 -14.30
C VAL A 24 -1.68 -19.75 -12.82
N LEU A 25 -1.87 -20.79 -12.00
CA LEU A 25 -1.62 -20.70 -10.55
C LEU A 25 -0.18 -20.99 -10.13
N LYS A 26 0.62 -21.69 -10.93
CA LYS A 26 2.05 -21.92 -10.63
C LYS A 26 2.90 -20.64 -10.61
N PRO A 27 2.82 -19.75 -11.62
CA PRO A 27 3.54 -18.47 -11.55
C PRO A 27 3.01 -17.61 -10.41
N LYS A 28 1.70 -17.65 -10.12
CA LYS A 28 1.08 -16.86 -9.05
C LYS A 28 1.42 -17.38 -7.65
N ALA A 29 1.52 -18.69 -7.45
CA ALA A 29 1.98 -19.29 -6.20
C ALA A 29 3.48 -19.07 -5.99
N ALA A 30 4.28 -19.13 -7.05
CA ALA A 30 5.69 -18.77 -7.00
C ALA A 30 5.87 -17.27 -6.69
N GLU A 31 5.05 -16.40 -7.27
CA GLU A 31 5.01 -14.97 -6.99
C GLU A 31 4.56 -14.70 -5.55
N LEU A 32 3.53 -15.38 -5.04
CA LEU A 32 3.08 -15.30 -3.65
C LEU A 32 4.11 -15.82 -2.65
N LEU A 33 4.83 -16.90 -2.97
CA LEU A 33 5.90 -17.44 -2.14
C LEU A 33 7.16 -16.57 -2.18
N LEU A 34 7.47 -15.97 -3.34
CA LEU A 34 8.54 -14.99 -3.49
C LEU A 34 8.20 -13.69 -2.74
N GLU A 35 6.95 -13.24 -2.79
CA GLU A 35 6.42 -12.11 -2.01
C GLU A 35 6.45 -12.40 -0.50
N ALA A 36 6.16 -13.63 -0.09
CA ALA A 36 6.23 -14.06 1.31
C ALA A 36 7.68 -14.21 1.83
N ALA A 37 8.61 -14.67 0.98
CA ALA A 37 10.00 -14.90 1.35
C ALA A 37 10.86 -13.62 1.31
N LEU A 38 10.54 -12.66 0.42
CA LEU A 38 11.34 -11.43 0.24
C LEU A 38 10.95 -10.29 1.18
N GLY A 39 9.93 -10.45 2.02
CA GLY A 39 9.66 -9.49 3.09
C GLY A 39 9.52 -8.05 2.61
N THR A 40 8.69 -7.79 1.60
CA THR A 40 8.19 -6.43 1.41
C THR A 40 7.22 -6.15 2.56
N ASN A 41 7.69 -5.33 3.50
CA ASN A 41 6.95 -4.83 4.64
C ASN A 41 5.84 -3.84 4.17
N GLY A 42 4.85 -4.38 3.46
CA GLY A 42 3.65 -3.70 3.00
C GLY A 42 2.45 -4.45 3.53
N GLY A 43 2.06 -4.16 4.77
CA GLY A 43 1.05 -4.91 5.53
C GLY A 43 -0.21 -5.25 4.71
N ARG A 44 -0.41 -6.56 4.51
CA ARG A 44 -1.68 -7.13 4.06
C ARG A 44 -2.72 -6.96 5.17
N THR A 45 -3.53 -5.92 5.09
CA THR A 45 -4.93 -6.04 5.50
C THR A 45 -5.67 -6.64 4.31
N GLY A 46 -6.43 -7.71 4.51
CA GLY A 46 -7.11 -8.49 3.45
C GLY A 46 -8.28 -7.76 2.80
N VAL A 47 -8.11 -6.49 2.43
CA VAL A 47 -9.10 -5.69 1.72
C VAL A 47 -8.76 -5.73 0.23
N SER A 48 -9.51 -6.53 -0.53
CA SER A 48 -9.50 -6.54 -1.98
C SER A 48 -10.17 -5.25 -2.48
N TRP A 49 -9.38 -4.21 -2.72
CA TRP A 49 -9.88 -2.96 -3.29
C TRP A 49 -10.20 -3.13 -4.77
N THR A 50 -11.35 -2.65 -5.19
CA THR A 50 -11.57 -2.36 -6.62
C THR A 50 -10.71 -1.15 -7.03
N GLU A 51 -10.31 -1.05 -8.30
CA GLU A 51 -9.47 0.07 -8.79
C GLU A 51 -10.10 1.46 -8.51
N GLU A 52 -11.44 1.53 -8.51
CA GLU A 52 -12.18 2.75 -8.23
C GLU A 52 -12.16 3.13 -6.73
N GLU A 53 -12.32 2.15 -5.83
CA GLU A 53 -12.26 2.37 -4.38
C GLU A 53 -10.84 2.67 -3.88
N ALA A 54 -9.84 2.18 -4.62
CA ALA A 54 -8.44 2.49 -4.38
C ALA A 54 -8.07 3.92 -4.84
N SER A 55 -8.96 4.65 -5.54
CA SER A 55 -8.64 6.01 -5.97
C SER A 55 -8.52 6.99 -4.79
N LEU A 56 -7.56 7.92 -4.86
CA LEU A 56 -7.45 8.98 -3.86
C LEU A 56 -8.75 9.81 -3.76
N GLY A 57 -9.50 9.96 -4.85
CA GLY A 57 -10.80 10.62 -4.87
C GLY A 57 -11.82 9.93 -3.97
N ALA A 58 -11.96 8.61 -4.08
CA ALA A 58 -12.85 7.82 -3.22
C ALA A 58 -12.46 7.94 -1.74
N LEU A 59 -11.16 7.86 -1.44
CA LEU A 59 -10.65 8.04 -0.08
C LEU A 59 -10.93 9.44 0.48
N LEU A 60 -10.75 10.48 -0.35
CA LEU A 60 -11.04 11.87 0.03
C LEU A 60 -12.54 12.09 0.28
N GLN A 61 -13.41 11.45 -0.49
CA GLN A 61 -14.86 11.51 -0.26
C GLN A 61 -15.28 10.78 1.01
N ARG A 62 -14.63 9.67 1.36
CA ARG A 62 -14.93 8.89 2.57
C ARG A 62 -14.50 9.60 3.85
N TRP A 63 -13.28 10.13 3.92
CA TRP A 63 -12.79 10.81 5.12
C TRP A 63 -13.11 12.33 5.15
N ARG A 64 -13.08 13.02 4.01
CA ARG A 64 -13.25 14.49 3.89
C ARG A 64 -12.38 15.30 4.87
N PRO A 65 -11.04 15.11 4.86
CA PRO A 65 -10.13 15.82 5.76
C PRO A 65 -10.20 17.36 5.57
N SER A 66 -10.57 18.07 6.64
CA SER A 66 -10.65 19.53 6.65
C SER A 66 -9.27 20.20 6.71
N ARG A 67 -8.31 19.57 7.40
CA ARG A 67 -6.96 20.09 7.60
C ARG A 67 -6.02 19.73 6.46
N ALA A 68 -5.11 20.64 6.14
CA ALA A 68 -4.07 20.41 5.14
C ALA A 68 -3.10 19.27 5.52
N SER A 69 -2.77 19.12 6.81
CA SER A 69 -1.96 18.01 7.33
C SER A 69 -2.62 16.65 7.08
N ASP A 70 -3.93 16.58 7.28
CA ASP A 70 -4.71 15.36 7.12
C ASP A 70 -4.86 15.00 5.63
N ARG A 71 -5.05 16.01 4.76
CA ARG A 71 -5.00 15.83 3.30
C ARG A 71 -3.64 15.29 2.83
N ALA A 72 -2.55 15.86 3.33
CA ALA A 72 -1.20 15.40 3.01
C ALA A 72 -0.96 13.96 3.49
N LEU A 73 -1.48 13.61 4.67
CA LEU A 73 -1.38 12.26 5.23
C LEU A 73 -2.15 11.25 4.37
N LEU A 74 -3.39 11.57 3.97
CA LEU A 74 -4.20 10.70 3.12
C LEU A 74 -3.59 10.48 1.74
N ALA A 75 -3.10 11.55 1.11
CA ALA A 75 -2.42 11.44 -0.18
C ALA A 75 -1.11 10.63 -0.07
N GLY A 76 -0.36 10.80 1.02
CA GLY A 76 0.80 9.97 1.30
C GLY A 76 0.44 8.48 1.52
N TYR A 77 -0.65 8.21 2.24
CA TYR A 77 -1.18 6.84 2.41
C TYR A 77 -1.52 6.20 1.07
N TYR A 78 -2.25 6.92 0.20
CA TYR A 78 -2.56 6.44 -1.15
C TYR A 78 -1.30 6.13 -1.96
N LEU A 79 -0.33 7.05 -1.97
CA LEU A 79 0.93 6.84 -2.70
C LEU A 79 1.71 5.63 -2.18
N GLN A 80 1.78 5.42 -0.86
CA GLN A 80 2.57 4.33 -0.28
C GLN A 80 1.85 2.99 -0.30
N ARG A 81 0.57 2.95 0.10
CA ARG A 81 -0.20 1.70 0.26
C ARG A 81 -0.85 1.22 -1.02
N ILE A 82 -1.32 2.15 -1.85
CA ILE A 82 -2.09 1.81 -3.06
C ILE A 82 -1.21 1.87 -4.30
N ARG A 83 -0.36 2.90 -4.41
CA ARG A 83 0.57 3.03 -5.54
C ARG A 83 1.92 2.34 -5.32
N GLY A 84 2.13 1.73 -4.15
CA GLY A 84 3.36 1.00 -3.83
C GLY A 84 4.62 1.85 -3.74
N GLN A 85 4.50 3.17 -3.58
CA GLN A 85 5.67 4.05 -3.48
C GLN A 85 6.27 3.97 -2.08
N GLU A 86 7.42 3.33 -1.93
CA GLU A 86 8.11 3.23 -0.64
C GLU A 86 8.56 4.59 -0.09
N VAL A 87 8.86 5.51 -1.02
CA VAL A 87 9.42 6.83 -0.73
C VAL A 87 8.51 7.90 -1.29
N LEU A 88 8.17 8.86 -0.43
CA LEU A 88 7.28 9.96 -0.74
C LEU A 88 8.03 11.29 -0.81
N THR A 89 7.62 12.16 -1.73
CA THR A 89 8.12 13.53 -1.80
C THR A 89 6.97 14.51 -1.62
N SER A 90 7.27 15.70 -1.10
CA SER A 90 6.27 16.77 -0.96
C SER A 90 5.63 17.14 -2.30
N GLN A 91 6.41 17.06 -3.39
CA GLN A 91 5.93 17.27 -4.75
C GLN A 91 4.93 16.20 -5.18
N ALA A 92 5.26 14.91 -5.00
CA ALA A 92 4.37 13.81 -5.38
C ALA A 92 3.03 13.88 -4.63
N ILE A 93 3.08 14.11 -3.31
CA ILE A 93 1.89 14.25 -2.47
C ILE A 93 1.00 15.41 -2.97
N ASN A 94 1.60 16.58 -3.23
CA ASN A 94 0.83 17.75 -3.66
C ASN A 94 0.32 17.62 -5.10
N ALA A 95 1.07 16.95 -5.98
CA ALA A 95 0.66 16.69 -7.35
C ALA A 95 -0.61 15.84 -7.39
N GLU A 96 -0.67 14.78 -6.59
CA GLU A 96 -1.89 13.96 -6.46
C GLU A 96 -3.06 14.75 -5.91
N LEU A 97 -2.86 15.55 -4.85
CA LEU A 97 -3.93 16.40 -4.30
C LEU A 97 -4.46 17.44 -5.31
N LYS A 98 -3.60 17.99 -6.17
CA LYS A 98 -3.98 18.95 -7.21
C LYS A 98 -4.89 18.33 -8.28
N ARG A 99 -4.75 17.04 -8.59
CA ARG A 99 -5.64 16.33 -9.54
C ARG A 99 -7.10 16.36 -9.09
N TYR A 100 -7.35 16.43 -7.78
CA TYR A 100 -8.68 16.49 -7.18
C TYR A 100 -9.06 17.89 -6.70
N ASN A 101 -8.37 18.93 -7.19
CA ASN A 101 -8.59 20.33 -6.81
C ASN A 101 -8.46 20.61 -5.30
N LEU A 102 -7.72 19.76 -4.58
CA LEU A 102 -7.51 19.82 -3.12
C LEU A 102 -6.04 20.05 -2.77
N GLY A 103 -5.29 20.64 -3.70
CA GLY A 103 -3.89 20.99 -3.54
C GLY A 103 -3.64 21.84 -2.29
N VAL A 104 -2.49 21.62 -1.66
CA VAL A 104 -2.08 22.36 -0.46
C VAL A 104 -1.03 23.40 -0.85
N ALA A 105 -1.35 24.68 -0.59
CA ALA A 105 -0.46 25.79 -0.91
C ALA A 105 0.90 25.70 -0.18
N ASN A 106 0.88 25.36 1.11
CA ASN A 106 2.09 25.12 1.90
C ASN A 106 2.16 23.65 2.33
N ILE A 107 2.43 22.77 1.37
CA ILE A 107 2.52 21.32 1.62
C ILE A 107 3.64 20.97 2.60
N THR A 108 4.74 21.74 2.61
CA THR A 108 5.85 21.53 3.54
C THR A 108 5.40 21.67 4.99
N ARG A 109 4.63 22.72 5.32
CA ARG A 109 4.07 22.91 6.67
C ARG A 109 3.10 21.79 7.06
N ALA A 110 2.33 21.29 6.11
CA ALA A 110 1.43 20.15 6.34
C ALA A 110 2.21 18.87 6.67
N ILE A 111 3.29 18.59 5.95
CA ILE A 111 4.18 17.45 6.20
C ILE A 111 4.91 17.62 7.54
N GLU A 112 5.45 18.81 7.82
CA GLU A 112 6.10 19.11 9.12
C GLU A 112 5.18 18.88 10.32
N THR A 113 3.88 19.17 10.16
CA THR A 113 2.88 18.86 11.20
C THR A 113 2.73 17.35 11.41
N ASN A 114 2.75 16.56 10.34
CA ASN A 114 2.72 15.09 10.42
C ASN A 114 4.01 14.49 10.95
N LEU A 115 5.17 15.08 10.65
CA LEU A 115 6.47 14.71 11.24
C LEU A 115 6.46 14.94 12.75
N ARG A 116 5.99 16.11 13.20
CA ARG A 116 5.90 16.43 14.63
C ARG A 116 4.93 15.55 15.42
N THR A 117 3.92 15.01 14.75
CA THR A 117 2.92 14.13 15.37
C THR A 117 3.26 12.65 15.25
N GLY A 118 4.44 12.29 14.72
CA GLY A 118 4.87 10.89 14.60
C GLY A 118 4.18 10.11 13.48
N ARG A 119 3.34 10.77 12.64
CA ARG A 119 2.56 10.13 11.57
C ARG A 119 3.33 9.95 10.27
N MET A 120 4.41 10.70 10.11
CA MET A 120 5.35 10.58 9.01
C MET A 120 6.75 10.64 9.57
N GLU A 121 7.70 10.08 8.84
CA GLU A 121 9.13 10.17 9.10
C GLU A 121 9.85 10.70 7.87
N GLN A 122 10.95 11.44 8.08
CA GLN A 122 11.81 11.90 7.01
C GLN A 122 12.97 10.92 6.87
N LEU A 123 13.11 10.29 5.71
CA LEU A 123 14.14 9.28 5.45
C LEU A 123 15.48 9.92 5.14
N ARG A 124 15.51 10.77 4.11
CA ARG A 124 16.73 11.45 3.67
C ARG A 124 16.45 12.80 3.04
N LYS A 125 17.50 13.60 2.95
CA LYS A 125 17.54 14.86 2.23
C LYS A 125 18.47 14.69 1.04
N LEU A 126 17.92 14.82 -0.17
CA LEU A 126 18.66 14.75 -1.42
C LEU A 126 19.33 16.08 -1.71
N GLY A 127 20.55 16.22 -1.21
CA GLY A 127 21.42 17.37 -1.40
C GLY A 127 21.62 18.22 -0.14
N VAL A 128 22.66 19.05 -0.17
CA VAL A 128 23.08 19.88 0.97
C VAL A 128 22.34 21.23 1.03
N THR A 129 21.77 21.70 -0.07
CA THR A 129 21.12 23.01 -0.15
C THR A 129 19.79 23.07 0.62
N LYS A 130 19.28 24.27 0.92
CA LYS A 130 17.96 24.44 1.56
C LYS A 130 16.79 23.95 0.66
N GLN A 131 16.99 23.93 -0.66
CA GLN A 131 16.02 23.50 -1.68
C GLN A 131 16.15 22.02 -2.08
N ALA A 132 17.05 21.29 -1.43
CA ALA A 132 17.20 19.85 -1.60
C ALA A 132 15.86 19.12 -1.39
N ARG A 133 15.57 18.15 -2.27
CA ARG A 133 14.35 17.34 -2.17
C ARG A 133 14.41 16.52 -0.90
N LYS A 134 13.30 16.47 -0.16
CA LYS A 134 13.17 15.65 1.04
C LYS A 134 12.34 14.43 0.72
N GLU A 135 12.78 13.31 1.24
CA GLU A 135 12.12 12.03 1.14
C GLU A 135 11.51 11.66 2.48
N TYR A 136 10.29 11.15 2.41
CA TYR A 136 9.44 10.87 3.55
C TYR A 136 8.82 9.49 3.43
N ARG A 137 8.35 8.96 4.55
CA ARG A 137 7.55 7.75 4.65
C ARG A 137 6.42 7.95 5.65
N LEU A 138 5.31 7.25 5.48
CA LEU A 138 4.33 7.12 6.56
C LEU A 138 4.82 6.10 7.58
N THR A 139 4.66 6.46 8.85
CA THR A 139 4.87 5.55 9.97
C THR A 139 3.65 4.64 10.15
N PRO A 140 3.79 3.53 10.91
CA PRO A 140 2.64 2.70 11.27
C PRO A 140 1.51 3.50 11.96
N GLU A 141 1.85 4.51 12.77
CA GLU A 141 0.87 5.38 13.42
C GLU A 141 0.08 6.21 12.39
N GLY A 142 0.76 6.78 11.40
CA GLY A 142 0.10 7.53 10.33
C GLY A 142 -0.82 6.68 9.47
N ILE A 143 -0.40 5.43 9.19
CA ILE A 143 -1.20 4.44 8.47
C ILE A 143 -2.45 4.10 9.28
N ARG A 144 -2.29 3.70 10.54
CA ARG A 144 -3.39 3.38 11.45
C ARG A 144 -4.39 4.53 11.55
N ARG A 145 -3.88 5.76 11.68
CA ARG A 145 -4.72 6.95 11.76
C ARG A 145 -5.63 7.13 10.54
N VAL A 146 -5.13 6.84 9.36
CA VAL A 146 -5.90 6.92 8.11
C VAL A 146 -6.91 5.78 8.04
N GLU A 147 -6.50 4.56 8.38
CA GLU A 147 -7.35 3.37 8.38
C GLU A 147 -8.52 3.50 9.37
N GLU A 148 -8.27 3.99 10.59
CA GLU A 148 -9.31 4.32 11.59
C GLU A 148 -10.33 5.32 11.03
N ARG A 149 -9.85 6.34 10.33
CA ARG A 149 -10.73 7.39 9.78
C ARG A 149 -11.55 6.93 8.58
N LEU A 150 -11.04 5.96 7.85
CA LEU A 150 -11.76 5.34 6.74
C LEU A 150 -12.67 4.18 7.19
N GLY A 151 -12.63 3.80 8.47
CA GLY A 151 -13.45 2.73 9.03
C GLY A 151 -12.89 1.32 8.83
N PHE A 152 -11.58 1.19 8.54
CA PHE A 152 -10.90 -0.11 8.41
C PHE A 152 -10.29 -0.60 9.72
N GLY A 153 -10.29 0.24 10.76
CA GLY A 153 -9.86 -0.15 12.11
C GLY A 153 -10.99 -0.87 12.83
N GLY A 154 -10.85 -2.18 12.98
CA GLY A 154 -11.49 -2.96 14.05
C GLY A 154 -10.70 -2.85 15.34
#